data_AF-A0A8K0NZR1-F1
#
_entry.id   AF-A0A8K0NZR1-F1
#
_cell.length_a   1.000
_cell.length_b   1.000
_cell.length_c   1.000
_cell.angle_alpha   90.00
_cell.angle_beta   90.00
_cell.angle_gamma   90.00
#
_symmetry.space_group_name_H-M   'P 1'
#
loop_
_entity.id
_entity.type
_entity.pdbx_description
1 polymer ?
#
loop_
_entity_poly.entity_id
_entity_poly.type
_entity_poly.pdbx_seq_one_letter_code
_entity_poly.pdbx_strand_id
1 'polypeptide(L)'
;MCSILKPFEEVTVELSSEKTVSVSKVIVIARGLMTALNRLKSSLQMDASLQLVEALLKAMSPRFNKVEYNLVLSKASFLDPRFKRNAFSENDSWQTIKQRIINDAEALIVTHDKEVGCDTAEDDSAIPVEESLIWHDFDRKASSSKVTPKSTVLVELRQYTEEPLISRKENPLVWWEARKKIYPRLSKLAKKHLAVVATSVPSERVFSKAGQIISERRSRLKSSTVQKLVFLNSNKILLTR
;
A
#
# COMPACT_ATOMS: atom_id res chain seq x y z
N MET A 1 28.90 -11.98 -15.83
CA MET A 1 27.56 -12.56 -15.55
C MET A 1 27.04 -12.17 -14.17
N CYS A 2 27.77 -12.41 -13.07
CA CYS A 2 27.32 -12.08 -11.70
C CYS A 2 26.93 -10.60 -11.50
N SER A 3 27.63 -9.65 -12.10
CA SER A 3 27.30 -8.22 -12.01
C SER A 3 25.98 -7.84 -12.72
N ILE A 4 25.60 -8.56 -13.78
CA ILE A 4 24.37 -8.31 -14.55
C ILE A 4 23.14 -8.83 -13.80
N LEU A 5 23.28 -9.96 -13.11
CA LEU A 5 22.18 -10.61 -12.39
C LEU A 5 22.00 -10.10 -10.95
N LYS A 6 23.02 -9.47 -10.36
CA LYS A 6 22.96 -8.91 -9.00
C LYS A 6 21.73 -8.01 -8.74
N PRO A 7 21.32 -7.09 -9.62
CA PRO A 7 20.11 -6.30 -9.42
C PRO A 7 18.83 -7.14 -9.32
N PHE A 8 18.76 -8.28 -10.02
CA PHE A 8 17.61 -9.18 -9.92
C PHE A 8 17.57 -9.89 -8.58
N GLU A 9 18.71 -10.36 -8.10
CA GLU A 9 18.82 -10.98 -6.78
C GLU A 9 18.37 -10.01 -5.68
N GLU A 10 18.89 -8.78 -5.69
CA GLU A 10 18.52 -7.73 -4.73
C GLU A 10 17.01 -7.44 -4.76
N VAL A 11 16.43 -7.34 -5.96
CA VAL A 11 14.99 -7.11 -6.16
C VAL A 11 14.15 -8.29 -5.65
N THR A 12 14.56 -9.52 -5.94
CA THR A 12 13.86 -10.72 -5.48
C THR A 12 13.86 -10.77 -3.95
N VAL A 13 15.00 -10.54 -3.30
CA VAL A 13 15.10 -10.51 -1.83
C VAL A 13 14.19 -9.43 -1.25
N GLU A 14 14.20 -8.23 -1.81
CA GLU A 14 13.39 -7.09 -1.34
C GLU A 14 11.88 -7.36 -1.47
N LEU A 15 11.42 -7.92 -2.60
CA LEU A 15 10.01 -8.19 -2.87
C LEU A 15 9.47 -9.49 -2.23
N SER A 16 10.35 -10.40 -1.84
CA SER A 16 10.02 -11.62 -1.08
C SER A 16 9.94 -11.40 0.43
N SER A 17 10.15 -10.18 0.91
CA SER A 17 10.00 -9.81 2.32
C SER A 17 8.54 -9.87 2.77
N GLU A 18 8.30 -10.51 3.93
CA GLU A 18 6.99 -10.56 4.59
C GLU A 18 6.85 -9.54 5.74
N LYS A 19 7.96 -8.90 6.14
CA LYS A 19 8.03 -7.98 7.29
C LYS A 19 7.92 -6.51 6.91
N THR A 20 7.93 -6.22 5.61
CA THR A 20 7.90 -4.85 5.10
C THR A 20 6.88 -4.74 3.98
N VAL A 21 6.35 -3.55 3.75
CA VAL A 21 5.47 -3.27 2.63
C VAL A 21 6.23 -3.48 1.31
N SER A 22 5.88 -4.54 0.59
CA SER A 22 6.51 -4.94 -0.68
C SER A 22 5.72 -4.47 -1.91
N VAL A 23 4.38 -4.49 -1.85
CA VAL A 23 3.51 -4.22 -3.02
C VAL A 23 3.71 -2.83 -3.61
N SER A 24 3.89 -1.81 -2.76
CA SER A 24 4.12 -0.43 -3.18
C SER A 24 5.49 -0.20 -3.81
N LYS A 25 6.42 -1.15 -3.67
CA LYS A 25 7.76 -1.07 -4.26
C LYS A 25 7.78 -1.57 -5.70
N VAL A 26 6.79 -2.36 -6.13
CA VAL A 26 6.83 -3.09 -7.41
C VAL A 26 7.00 -2.16 -8.61
N ILE A 27 6.26 -1.05 -8.67
CA ILE A 27 6.37 -0.09 -9.78
C ILE A 27 7.77 0.54 -9.79
N VAL A 28 8.23 1.03 -8.64
CA VAL A 28 9.54 1.68 -8.49
C VAL A 28 10.68 0.72 -8.84
N ILE A 29 10.60 -0.52 -8.36
CA ILE A 29 11.60 -1.56 -8.59
C ILE A 29 11.62 -2.00 -10.05
N ALA A 30 10.46 -2.22 -10.67
CA ALA A 30 10.40 -2.56 -12.08
C ALA A 30 11.11 -1.46 -12.89
N ARG A 31 10.68 -0.21 -12.75
CA ARG A 31 11.30 0.92 -13.44
C ARG A 31 12.80 1.02 -13.17
N GLY A 32 13.21 0.93 -11.91
CA GLY A 32 14.60 0.97 -11.50
C GLY A 32 15.44 -0.14 -12.13
N LEU A 33 14.91 -1.35 -12.22
CA LEU A 33 15.57 -2.49 -12.85
C LEU A 33 15.73 -2.30 -14.37
N MET A 34 14.70 -1.77 -15.04
CA MET A 34 14.77 -1.39 -16.45
C MET A 34 15.81 -0.30 -16.70
N THR A 35 15.87 0.72 -15.84
CA THR A 35 16.90 1.76 -15.91
C THR A 35 18.29 1.20 -15.65
N ALA A 36 18.45 0.31 -14.66
CA ALA A 36 19.74 -0.33 -14.34
C ALA A 36 20.26 -1.16 -15.51
N LEU A 37 19.41 -1.94 -16.17
CA LEU A 37 19.77 -2.72 -17.36
C LEU A 37 20.18 -1.84 -18.54
N ASN A 38 19.45 -0.75 -18.80
CA ASN A 38 19.83 0.20 -19.85
C ASN A 38 21.18 0.86 -19.55
N ARG A 39 21.48 1.19 -18.29
CA ARG A 39 22.81 1.70 -17.90
C ARG A 39 23.90 0.66 -18.11
N LEU A 40 23.64 -0.60 -17.74
CA LEU A 40 24.57 -1.70 -17.98
C LEU A 40 24.82 -1.86 -19.48
N LYS A 41 23.78 -1.83 -20.32
CA LYS A 41 23.90 -1.89 -21.79
C LYS A 41 24.88 -0.84 -22.33
N SER A 42 24.81 0.40 -21.85
CA SER A 42 25.71 1.48 -22.28
C SER A 42 27.15 1.35 -21.76
N SER A 43 27.37 0.60 -20.68
CA SER A 43 28.69 0.46 -20.04
C SER A 43 29.48 -0.78 -20.49
N LEU A 44 28.79 -1.79 -21.01
CA LEU A 44 29.38 -3.08 -21.34
C LEU A 44 30.05 -3.04 -22.72
N GLN A 45 31.22 -3.67 -22.83
CA GLN A 45 32.01 -3.75 -24.07
C GLN A 45 31.99 -5.15 -24.71
N MET A 46 31.68 -6.19 -23.94
CA MET A 46 31.71 -7.58 -24.43
C MET A 46 30.37 -7.99 -25.06
N ASP A 47 30.41 -8.54 -26.28
CA ASP A 47 29.22 -8.95 -27.03
C ASP A 47 28.30 -9.93 -26.29
N ALA A 48 28.86 -10.97 -25.65
CA ALA A 48 28.06 -11.93 -24.90
C ALA A 48 27.32 -11.30 -23.71
N SER A 49 27.90 -10.27 -23.08
CA SER A 49 27.27 -9.54 -21.98
C SER A 49 26.17 -8.61 -22.48
N LEU A 50 26.38 -7.97 -23.63
CA LEU A 50 25.37 -7.14 -24.30
C LEU A 50 24.17 -7.99 -24.73
N GLN A 51 24.40 -9.14 -25.35
CA GLN A 51 23.35 -10.08 -25.75
C GLN A 51 22.48 -10.52 -24.56
N LEU A 52 23.11 -10.81 -23.41
CA LEU A 52 22.38 -11.14 -22.18
C LEU A 52 21.50 -9.98 -21.70
N VAL A 53 22.05 -8.76 -21.63
CA VAL A 53 21.28 -7.58 -21.20
C VAL A 53 20.13 -7.28 -22.16
N GLU A 54 20.34 -7.42 -23.47
CA GLU A 54 19.30 -7.24 -24.47
C GLU A 54 18.21 -8.30 -24.36
N ALA A 55 18.58 -9.57 -24.14
CA ALA A 55 17.61 -10.64 -23.90
C ALA A 55 16.77 -10.37 -22.64
N LEU A 56 17.40 -9.90 -21.56
CA LEU A 56 16.71 -9.53 -20.32
C LEU A 56 15.76 -8.34 -20.54
N LEU A 57 16.22 -7.26 -21.19
CA LEU A 57 15.38 -6.11 -21.52
C LEU A 57 14.19 -6.52 -22.41
N LYS A 58 14.42 -7.35 -23.42
CA LYS A 58 13.38 -7.89 -24.31
C LYS A 58 12.35 -8.72 -23.54
N ALA A 59 12.78 -9.54 -22.59
CA ALA A 59 11.88 -10.33 -21.75
C ALA A 59 11.10 -9.49 -20.73
N MET A 60 11.69 -8.42 -20.22
CA MET A 60 11.10 -7.57 -19.19
C MET A 60 10.13 -6.53 -19.75
N SER A 61 10.43 -5.93 -20.89
CA SER A 61 9.62 -4.87 -21.50
C SER A 61 8.12 -5.20 -21.59
N PRO A 62 7.68 -6.34 -22.17
CA PRO A 62 6.25 -6.65 -22.27
C PRO A 62 5.60 -6.94 -20.92
N ARG A 63 6.38 -7.31 -19.89
CA ARG A 63 5.86 -7.65 -18.56
C ARG A 63 5.68 -6.42 -17.68
N PHE A 64 6.53 -5.41 -17.86
CA PHE A 64 6.63 -4.29 -16.92
C PHE A 64 6.36 -2.91 -17.52
N ASN A 65 6.24 -2.77 -18.85
CA ASN A 65 5.93 -1.49 -19.48
C ASN A 65 4.61 -0.87 -18.99
N LYS A 66 3.63 -1.71 -18.63
CA LYS A 66 2.30 -1.31 -18.17
C LYS A 66 2.06 -1.57 -16.69
N VAL A 67 3.13 -1.78 -15.91
CA VAL A 67 3.03 -2.11 -14.48
C VAL A 67 2.31 -1.01 -13.69
N GLU A 68 2.42 0.25 -14.11
CA GLU A 68 1.75 1.40 -13.48
C GLU A 68 0.26 1.54 -13.78
N TYR A 69 -0.29 0.71 -14.68
CA TYR A 69 -1.73 0.62 -14.90
C TYR A 69 -2.41 -0.44 -14.00
N ASN A 70 -1.63 -1.27 -13.31
CA ASN A 70 -2.18 -2.20 -12.34
C ASN A 70 -2.70 -1.43 -11.12
N LEU A 71 -4.02 -1.45 -10.92
CA LEU A 71 -4.67 -0.64 -9.89
C LEU A 71 -4.21 -0.93 -8.46
N VAL A 72 -3.92 -2.19 -8.14
CA VAL A 72 -3.46 -2.55 -6.80
C VAL A 72 -2.08 -1.97 -6.57
N LEU A 73 -1.16 -2.16 -7.52
CA LEU A 73 0.20 -1.64 -7.44
C LEU A 73 0.21 -0.11 -7.40
N SER A 74 -0.62 0.54 -8.22
CA SER A 74 -0.65 1.99 -8.35
C SER A 74 -1.29 2.67 -7.16
N LYS A 75 -2.40 2.13 -6.62
CA LYS A 75 -2.97 2.64 -5.36
C LYS A 75 -1.99 2.46 -4.21
N ALA A 76 -1.36 1.29 -4.09
CA ALA A 76 -0.36 1.05 -3.05
C ALA A 76 0.87 1.97 -3.18
N SER A 77 1.39 2.16 -4.40
CA SER A 77 2.57 3.01 -4.63
C SER A 77 2.27 4.49 -4.37
N PHE A 78 1.08 4.96 -4.75
CA PHE A 78 0.65 6.33 -4.49
C PHE A 78 0.42 6.59 -3.00
N LEU A 79 -0.18 5.63 -2.27
CA LEU A 79 -0.41 5.70 -0.82
C LEU A 79 0.85 5.40 0.00
N ASP A 80 1.99 5.11 -0.63
CA ASP A 80 3.25 4.96 0.07
C ASP A 80 3.96 6.32 0.20
N PRO A 81 4.13 6.86 1.41
CA PRO A 81 4.78 8.15 1.63
C PRO A 81 6.25 8.21 1.17
N ARG A 82 6.87 7.06 0.88
CA ARG A 82 8.22 6.99 0.30
C ARG A 82 8.25 7.34 -1.18
N PHE A 83 7.12 7.19 -1.89
CA PHE A 83 7.07 7.28 -3.35
C PHE A 83 6.05 8.31 -3.85
N LYS A 84 4.81 8.27 -3.38
CA LYS A 84 3.72 9.18 -3.81
C LYS A 84 3.65 9.28 -5.35
N ARG A 85 3.60 10.51 -5.89
CA ARG A 85 3.61 10.79 -7.34
C ARG A 85 4.92 10.35 -8.03
N ASN A 86 6.03 10.26 -7.30
CA ASN A 86 7.34 9.93 -7.85
C ASN A 86 7.47 8.43 -8.21
N ALA A 87 6.47 7.60 -7.89
CA ALA A 87 6.41 6.22 -8.36
C ALA A 87 6.16 6.09 -9.87
N PHE A 88 5.57 7.10 -10.51
CA PHE A 88 5.02 7.02 -11.87
C PHE A 88 5.91 7.70 -12.91
N SER A 89 5.97 7.21 -14.16
CA SER A 89 6.57 7.98 -15.28
C SER A 89 5.59 8.97 -15.86
N GLU A 90 4.37 8.50 -16.07
CA GLU A 90 3.40 9.20 -16.89
C GLU A 90 2.61 10.13 -15.99
N ASN A 91 2.59 11.41 -16.36
CA ASN A 91 1.97 12.44 -15.54
C ASN A 91 0.45 12.18 -15.37
N ASP A 92 -0.19 11.50 -16.33
CA ASP A 92 -1.62 11.20 -16.31
C ASP A 92 -1.96 9.96 -15.45
N SER A 93 -1.01 9.03 -15.29
CA SER A 93 -1.20 7.80 -14.52
C SER A 93 -1.54 8.10 -13.06
N TRP A 94 -0.76 8.98 -12.40
CA TRP A 94 -1.01 9.27 -10.99
C TRP A 94 -2.26 10.13 -10.76
N GLN A 95 -2.64 10.99 -11.72
CA GLN A 95 -3.88 11.78 -11.65
C GLN A 95 -5.11 10.89 -11.68
N THR A 96 -5.10 9.89 -12.57
CA THR A 96 -6.15 8.88 -12.65
C THR A 96 -6.28 8.11 -11.33
N ILE A 97 -5.15 7.74 -10.73
CA ILE A 97 -5.13 7.02 -9.45
C ILE A 97 -5.60 7.91 -8.30
N LYS A 98 -5.22 9.18 -8.29
CA LYS A 98 -5.72 10.19 -7.36
C LYS A 98 -7.24 10.27 -7.39
N GLN A 99 -7.86 10.34 -8.56
CA GLN A 99 -9.33 10.34 -8.68
C GLN A 99 -9.95 9.04 -8.13
N ARG A 100 -9.34 7.89 -8.41
CA ARG A 100 -9.82 6.61 -7.86
C ARG A 100 -9.71 6.54 -6.33
N ILE A 101 -8.65 7.10 -5.74
CA ILE A 101 -8.49 7.17 -4.28
C ILE A 101 -9.54 8.09 -3.66
N ILE A 102 -9.86 9.21 -4.32
CA ILE A 102 -10.94 10.10 -3.89
C ILE A 102 -12.26 9.33 -3.82
N ASN A 103 -12.63 8.63 -4.90
CA ASN A 103 -13.86 7.85 -4.96
C ASN A 103 -13.89 6.74 -3.91
N ASP A 104 -12.77 6.01 -3.72
CA ASP A 104 -12.65 4.99 -2.68
C ASP A 104 -12.83 5.59 -1.27
N ALA A 105 -12.25 6.77 -1.01
CA ALA A 105 -12.35 7.45 0.27
C ALA A 105 -13.76 8.00 0.53
N GLU A 106 -14.44 8.50 -0.51
CA GLU A 106 -15.85 8.92 -0.45
C GLU A 106 -16.76 7.73 -0.13
N ALA A 107 -16.53 6.57 -0.74
CA ALA A 107 -17.30 5.36 -0.47
C ALA A 107 -17.18 4.89 0.99
N LEU A 108 -16.03 5.13 1.64
CA LEU A 108 -15.84 4.85 3.07
C LEU A 108 -16.67 5.77 3.98
N ILE A 109 -17.06 6.96 3.52
CA ILE A 109 -17.91 7.88 4.29
C ILE A 109 -19.34 7.38 4.28
N VAL A 110 -19.86 7.04 3.09
CA VAL A 110 -21.23 6.54 2.91
C VAL A 110 -21.48 5.23 3.68
N THR A 111 -20.47 4.36 3.81
CA THR A 111 -20.59 3.13 4.61
C THR A 111 -20.60 3.41 6.09
N HIS A 112 -19.85 4.42 6.56
CA HIS A 112 -19.83 4.78 7.97
C HIS A 112 -21.16 5.41 8.42
N ASP A 113 -21.75 6.28 7.60
CA ASP A 113 -23.06 6.91 7.89
C ASP A 113 -24.22 5.89 7.92
N LYS A 114 -24.07 4.75 7.23
CA LYS A 114 -25.05 3.65 7.27
C LYS A 114 -24.90 2.73 8.49
N GLU A 115 -23.70 2.60 9.03
CA GLU A 115 -23.41 1.77 10.21
C GLU A 115 -23.68 2.50 11.53
N VAL A 116 -23.61 3.84 11.56
CA VAL A 116 -23.87 4.67 12.75
C VAL A 116 -25.37 5.02 12.91
N GLY A 117 -26.24 4.47 12.06
CA GLY A 117 -27.70 4.56 12.20
C GLY A 117 -28.27 3.65 13.30
N CYS A 118 -27.76 3.72 14.52
CA CYS A 118 -28.41 3.20 15.73
C CYS A 118 -27.79 3.87 16.97
N ASP A 119 -28.63 4.57 17.72
CA ASP A 119 -28.42 5.15 19.06
C ASP A 119 -27.42 6.30 19.19
N THR A 120 -27.90 7.52 18.88
CA THR A 120 -27.61 8.68 19.74
C THR A 120 -28.94 9.37 20.06
N ALA A 121 -29.59 8.88 21.12
CA ALA A 121 -30.51 9.71 21.86
C ALA A 121 -29.69 10.88 22.43
N GLU A 122 -30.08 12.09 22.06
CA GLU A 122 -29.55 13.34 22.58
C GLU A 122 -29.71 13.36 24.11
N ASP A 123 -28.60 13.25 24.84
CA ASP A 123 -28.48 13.80 26.18
C ASP A 123 -27.30 14.77 26.14
N ASP A 124 -27.62 16.01 25.81
CA ASP A 124 -26.71 17.14 25.95
C ASP A 124 -27.35 18.12 26.93
N SER A 125 -27.20 17.82 28.22
CA SER A 125 -27.47 18.75 29.31
C SER A 125 -26.35 19.78 29.37
N ALA A 126 -26.32 20.70 28.40
CA ALA A 126 -25.43 21.84 28.38
C ALA A 126 -26.07 23.06 29.08
N ILE A 127 -25.34 23.61 30.04
CA ILE A 127 -25.65 24.80 30.84
C ILE A 127 -25.84 26.01 29.91
N PRO A 128 -26.87 26.86 30.09
CA PRO A 128 -27.06 28.04 29.25
C PRO A 128 -26.03 29.11 29.63
N VAL A 129 -24.94 29.17 28.86
CA VAL A 129 -24.04 30.32 28.83
C VAL A 129 -24.73 31.39 27.97
N GLU A 130 -24.92 32.59 28.51
CA GLU A 130 -25.48 33.75 27.80
C GLU A 130 -24.93 33.84 26.38
N GLU A 131 -25.80 33.52 25.41
CA GLU A 131 -25.47 33.47 23.99
C GLU A 131 -25.20 34.90 23.52
N SER A 132 -23.93 35.22 23.25
CA SER A 132 -23.55 36.53 22.74
C SER A 132 -24.29 36.80 21.44
N LEU A 133 -25.13 37.85 21.42
CA LEU A 133 -25.89 38.28 20.24
C LEU A 133 -25.00 38.53 19.01
N ILE A 134 -23.73 38.86 19.22
CA ILE A 134 -22.74 39.06 18.15
C ILE A 134 -22.39 37.73 17.48
N TRP A 135 -22.29 36.66 18.26
CA TRP A 135 -21.88 35.35 17.77
C TRP A 135 -23.05 34.54 17.20
N HIS A 136 -24.29 34.77 17.63
CA HIS A 136 -25.48 34.03 17.15
C HIS A 136 -25.62 34.00 15.61
N ASP A 137 -25.46 35.16 14.95
CA ASP A 137 -25.55 35.21 13.48
C ASP A 137 -24.36 34.53 12.79
N PHE A 138 -23.18 34.58 13.41
CA PHE A 138 -21.98 33.89 12.94
C PHE A 138 -22.09 32.37 13.14
N ASP A 139 -22.50 31.91 14.32
CA ASP A 139 -22.65 30.50 14.68
C ASP A 139 -23.75 29.84 13.86
N ARG A 140 -24.85 30.54 13.57
CA ARG A 140 -25.89 30.09 12.62
C ARG A 140 -25.32 29.95 11.19
N LYS A 141 -24.45 30.86 10.77
CA LYS A 141 -23.81 30.82 9.44
C LYS A 141 -22.68 29.77 9.34
N ALA A 142 -21.97 29.55 10.44
CA ALA A 142 -20.94 28.52 10.58
C ALA A 142 -21.58 27.13 10.59
N SER A 143 -22.68 26.95 11.32
CA SER A 143 -23.43 25.69 11.40
C SER A 143 -24.12 25.33 10.08
N SER A 144 -24.48 26.33 9.27
CA SER A 144 -25.01 26.11 7.90
C SER A 144 -23.93 25.89 6.85
N SER A 145 -22.65 26.18 7.16
CA SER A 145 -21.52 25.84 6.29
C SER A 145 -21.20 24.35 6.35
N LYS A 146 -22.01 23.54 5.68
CA LYS A 146 -21.76 22.10 5.56
C LYS A 146 -20.55 21.84 4.66
N VAL A 147 -19.42 21.48 5.25
CA VAL A 147 -18.26 20.97 4.51
C VAL A 147 -18.66 19.65 3.86
N THR A 148 -18.57 19.55 2.53
CA THR A 148 -18.97 18.32 1.83
C THR A 148 -17.95 17.19 2.06
N PRO A 149 -18.36 15.91 2.10
CA PRO A 149 -17.46 14.77 2.21
C PRO A 149 -16.32 14.81 1.19
N LYS A 150 -16.63 15.19 -0.06
CA LYS A 150 -15.67 15.34 -1.15
C LYS A 150 -14.62 16.42 -0.90
N SER A 151 -15.01 17.58 -0.36
CA SER A 151 -14.06 18.65 -0.07
C SER A 151 -13.09 18.25 1.05
N THR A 152 -13.55 17.49 2.06
CA THR A 152 -12.66 16.98 3.13
C THR A 152 -11.60 16.00 2.61
N VAL A 153 -11.99 15.06 1.74
CA VAL A 153 -11.06 14.10 1.12
C VAL A 153 -10.05 14.81 0.23
N LEU A 154 -10.50 15.80 -0.54
CA LEU A 154 -9.62 16.59 -1.41
C LEU A 154 -8.57 17.37 -0.62
N VAL A 155 -8.95 17.95 0.52
CA VAL A 155 -8.01 18.65 1.43
C VAL A 155 -6.98 17.67 1.99
N GLU A 156 -7.44 16.52 2.52
CA GLU A 156 -6.59 15.45 3.06
C GLU A 156 -5.55 14.99 2.03
N LEU A 157 -5.99 14.78 0.79
CA LEU A 157 -5.15 14.30 -0.30
C LEU A 157 -4.15 15.35 -0.79
N ARG A 158 -4.55 16.63 -0.84
CA ARG A 158 -3.64 17.73 -1.18
C ARG A 158 -2.52 17.82 -0.15
N GLN A 159 -2.86 17.86 1.13
CA GLN A 159 -1.89 17.93 2.22
C GLN A 159 -0.93 16.73 2.21
N TYR A 160 -1.46 15.51 2.04
CA TYR A 160 -0.64 14.32 1.88
C TYR A 160 0.33 14.39 0.70
N THR A 161 -0.11 14.91 -0.45
CA THR A 161 0.70 14.99 -1.67
C THR A 161 1.81 16.03 -1.54
N GLU A 162 1.58 17.09 -0.77
CA GLU A 162 2.52 18.20 -0.53
C GLU A 162 3.54 17.90 0.57
N GLU A 163 3.24 16.99 1.51
CA GLU A 163 4.22 16.55 2.49
C GLU A 163 5.49 15.98 1.82
N PRO A 164 6.68 16.16 2.44
CA PRO A 164 7.91 15.57 1.92
C PRO A 164 7.85 14.04 1.90
N LEU A 165 8.67 13.45 1.04
CA LEU A 165 8.87 11.99 1.03
C LEU A 165 9.65 11.58 2.27
N ILE A 166 9.30 10.44 2.85
CA ILE A 166 10.09 9.83 3.93
C ILE A 166 11.21 8.96 3.38
N SER A 167 12.16 8.58 4.22
CA SER A 167 13.29 7.74 3.80
C SER A 167 12.79 6.38 3.30
N ARG A 168 13.44 5.85 2.25
CA ARG A 168 13.15 4.51 1.69
C ARG A 168 13.18 3.40 2.75
N LYS A 169 14.03 3.58 3.78
CA LYS A 169 14.27 2.61 4.85
C LYS A 169 13.20 2.63 5.95
N GLU A 170 12.36 3.66 6.00
CA GLU A 170 11.30 3.78 6.99
C GLU A 170 10.08 2.89 6.68
N ASN A 171 9.28 2.61 7.70
CA ASN A 171 8.07 1.81 7.57
C ASN A 171 6.85 2.73 7.29
N PRO A 172 6.24 2.65 6.10
CA PRO A 172 5.10 3.49 5.74
C PRO A 172 3.86 3.23 6.61
N LEU A 173 3.66 2.02 7.13
CA LEU A 173 2.52 1.72 7.99
C LEU A 173 2.63 2.43 9.35
N VAL A 174 3.85 2.55 9.89
CA VAL A 174 4.09 3.30 11.13
C VAL A 174 3.83 4.80 10.90
N TRP A 175 4.25 5.31 9.74
CA TRP A 175 3.99 6.69 9.34
C TRP A 175 2.49 6.99 9.24
N TRP A 176 1.71 6.08 8.63
CA TRP A 176 0.26 6.20 8.52
C TRP A 176 -0.44 6.13 9.87
N GLU A 177 0.03 5.26 10.79
CA GLU A 177 -0.54 5.17 12.13
C GLU A 177 -0.32 6.48 12.91
N ALA A 178 0.88 7.05 12.86
CA ALA A 178 1.19 8.32 13.52
C ALA A 178 0.34 9.50 13.00
N ARG A 179 -0.09 9.45 11.74
CA ARG A 179 -0.87 10.51 11.09
C ARG A 179 -2.34 10.17 10.91
N LYS A 180 -2.83 9.10 11.52
CA LYS A 180 -4.22 8.65 11.39
C LYS A 180 -5.25 9.72 11.75
N LYS A 181 -4.94 10.60 12.71
CA LYS A 181 -5.81 11.74 13.08
C LYS A 181 -5.85 12.85 12.04
N ILE A 182 -4.73 13.09 11.36
CA ILE A 182 -4.61 14.09 10.29
C ILE A 182 -5.25 13.54 9.00
N TYR A 183 -5.03 12.24 8.74
CA TYR A 183 -5.46 11.55 7.54
C TYR A 183 -6.38 10.34 7.85
N PRO A 184 -7.59 10.57 8.39
CA PRO A 184 -8.46 9.49 8.87
C PRO A 184 -8.97 8.56 7.76
N ARG A 185 -9.15 9.06 6.53
CA ARG A 185 -9.69 8.27 5.42
C ARG A 185 -8.57 7.64 4.61
N LEU A 186 -7.51 8.40 4.33
CA LEU A 186 -6.36 7.89 3.60
C LEU A 186 -5.59 6.84 4.40
N SER A 187 -5.50 6.96 5.73
CA SER A 187 -4.88 5.91 6.57
C SER A 187 -5.62 4.57 6.49
N LYS A 188 -6.96 4.57 6.43
CA LYS A 188 -7.76 3.36 6.22
C LYS A 188 -7.46 2.71 4.87
N LEU A 189 -7.43 3.51 3.80
CA LEU A 189 -7.09 3.03 2.46
C LEU A 189 -5.64 2.52 2.38
N ALA A 190 -4.70 3.27 2.97
CA ALA A 190 -3.30 2.90 3.01
C ALA A 190 -3.10 1.56 3.73
N LYS A 191 -3.73 1.36 4.90
CA LYS A 191 -3.68 0.09 5.61
C LYS A 191 -4.18 -1.07 4.73
N LYS A 192 -5.27 -0.88 4.00
CA LYS A 192 -5.83 -1.89 3.08
C LYS A 192 -4.89 -2.22 1.92
N HIS A 193 -4.33 -1.21 1.26
CA HIS A 193 -3.54 -1.40 0.05
C HIS A 193 -2.08 -1.79 0.33
N LEU A 194 -1.47 -1.27 1.41
CA LEU A 194 -0.08 -1.56 1.76
C LEU A 194 0.10 -2.91 2.47
N ALA A 195 -0.98 -3.52 2.99
CA ALA A 195 -0.94 -4.85 3.58
C ALA A 195 -0.83 -5.98 2.54
N VAL A 196 -0.99 -5.68 1.25
CA VAL A 196 -0.86 -6.68 0.18
C VAL A 196 0.61 -7.08 0.03
N VAL A 197 0.87 -8.38 -0.09
CA VAL A 197 2.21 -8.90 -0.40
C VAL A 197 2.44 -8.88 -1.92
N ALA A 198 3.67 -8.61 -2.35
CA ALA A 198 4.00 -8.46 -3.77
C ALA A 198 4.16 -9.81 -4.48
N THR A 199 4.49 -10.87 -3.74
CA THR A 199 4.86 -12.18 -4.28
C THR A 199 4.12 -13.28 -3.53
N SER A 200 4.01 -14.45 -4.14
CA SER A 200 3.53 -15.69 -3.51
C SER A 200 4.54 -16.32 -2.55
N VAL A 201 5.78 -15.80 -2.47
CA VAL A 201 6.86 -16.38 -1.66
C VAL A 201 6.50 -16.56 -0.19
N PRO A 202 5.80 -15.62 0.50
CA PRO A 202 5.34 -15.85 1.87
C PRO A 202 4.39 -17.06 1.96
N SER A 203 3.45 -17.21 1.02
CA SER A 203 2.56 -18.37 1.00
C SER A 203 3.29 -19.67 0.68
N GLU A 204 4.23 -19.66 -0.27
CA GLU A 204 5.07 -20.81 -0.61
C GLU A 204 5.93 -21.27 0.58
N ARG A 205 6.44 -20.33 1.39
CA ARG A 205 7.17 -20.64 2.63
C ARG A 205 6.27 -21.32 3.66
N VAL A 206 5.02 -20.86 3.79
CA VAL A 206 4.02 -21.50 4.65
C VAL A 206 3.71 -22.91 4.15
N PHE A 207 3.49 -23.09 2.84
CA PHE A 207 3.24 -24.42 2.24
C PHE A 207 4.44 -25.35 2.34
N SER A 208 5.67 -24.83 2.19
CA SER A 208 6.90 -25.61 2.35
C SER A 208 7.03 -26.13 3.78
N LYS A 209 6.78 -25.27 4.78
CA LYS A 209 6.74 -25.69 6.19
C LYS A 209 5.60 -26.66 6.46
N ALA A 210 4.43 -26.44 5.84
CA ALA A 210 3.31 -27.37 5.93
C ALA A 210 3.66 -28.76 5.35
N GLY A 211 4.38 -28.81 4.23
CA GLY A 211 4.90 -30.05 3.65
C GLY A 211 5.83 -30.80 4.61
N GLN A 212 6.64 -30.09 5.40
CA GLN A 212 7.45 -30.72 6.45
C GLN A 212 6.61 -31.27 7.61
N ILE A 213 5.48 -30.62 7.94
CA ILE A 213 4.52 -31.12 8.95
C ILE A 213 3.80 -32.37 8.43
N ILE A 214 3.47 -32.38 7.14
CA ILE A 214 2.85 -33.50 6.41
C ILE A 214 3.98 -34.34 5.79
N SER A 215 4.85 -34.92 6.60
CA SER A 215 5.86 -35.85 6.06
C SER A 215 5.20 -37.12 5.53
N GLU A 216 5.87 -37.87 4.66
CA GLU A 216 5.38 -39.17 4.15
C GLU A 216 5.02 -40.15 5.28
N ARG A 217 5.66 -40.03 6.44
CA ARG A 217 5.39 -40.84 7.65
C ARG A 217 4.15 -40.40 8.43
N ARG A 218 3.60 -39.21 8.17
CA ARG A 218 2.38 -38.63 8.80
C ARG A 218 1.29 -38.33 7.77
N SER A 219 1.19 -39.15 6.72
CA SER A 219 0.24 -38.99 5.60
C SER A 219 -1.24 -39.20 5.95
N ARG A 220 -1.58 -39.64 7.18
CA ARG A 220 -2.97 -39.91 7.62
C ARG A 220 -3.66 -38.71 8.29
N LEU A 221 -3.08 -37.51 8.25
CA LEU A 221 -3.72 -36.31 8.80
C LEU A 221 -4.90 -35.87 7.93
N LYS A 222 -6.05 -35.60 8.56
CA LYS A 222 -7.20 -35.00 7.87
C LYS A 222 -6.85 -33.57 7.44
N SER A 223 -7.38 -33.12 6.30
CA SER A 223 -7.18 -31.75 5.78
C SER A 223 -7.50 -30.66 6.83
N SER A 224 -8.58 -30.83 7.59
CA SER A 224 -8.95 -29.90 8.68
C SER A 224 -7.92 -29.82 9.82
N THR A 225 -7.19 -30.91 10.08
CA THR A 225 -6.13 -30.95 11.10
C THR A 225 -4.88 -30.25 10.60
N VAL A 226 -4.51 -30.48 9.33
CA VAL A 226 -3.41 -29.80 8.66
C VAL A 226 -3.63 -28.28 8.68
N GLN A 227 -4.83 -27.82 8.31
CA GLN A 227 -5.16 -26.39 8.31
C GLN A 227 -4.97 -25.76 9.70
N LYS A 228 -5.43 -26.41 10.77
CA LYS A 228 -5.25 -25.95 12.15
C LYS A 228 -3.77 -25.91 12.54
N LEU A 229 -2.99 -26.94 12.21
CA LEU A 229 -1.56 -27.00 12.51
C LEU A 229 -0.79 -25.89 11.78
N VAL A 230 -1.07 -25.67 10.50
CA VAL A 230 -0.44 -24.60 9.71
C VAL A 230 -0.79 -23.23 10.27
N PHE A 231 -2.06 -23.02 10.65
CA PHE A 231 -2.51 -21.77 11.28
C PHE A 231 -1.80 -21.53 12.61
N LEU A 232 -1.78 -22.50 13.52
CA LEU A 232 -1.13 -22.38 14.83
C LEU A 232 0.38 -22.16 14.69
N ASN A 233 1.03 -22.88 13.78
CA ASN A 233 2.46 -22.75 13.55
C ASN A 233 2.82 -21.36 12.99
N SER A 234 2.04 -20.87 12.02
CA SER A 234 2.26 -19.54 11.41
C SER A 234 2.02 -18.40 12.40
N ASN A 235 1.07 -18.57 13.32
CA ASN A 235 0.71 -17.56 14.32
C ASN A 235 1.40 -17.77 15.67
N LYS A 236 2.31 -18.74 15.80
CA LYS A 236 2.94 -19.09 17.10
C LYS A 236 3.53 -17.88 17.83
N ILE A 237 4.16 -16.95 17.10
CA ILE A 237 4.77 -15.73 17.65
C ILE A 237 3.72 -14.76 18.20
N LEU A 238 2.53 -14.73 17.62
CA LEU A 238 1.42 -13.88 18.08
C LEU A 238 0.69 -14.49 19.28
N LEU A 239 0.70 -15.82 19.39
CA LEU A 239 0.03 -16.56 20.47
C LEU A 239 0.90 -16.74 21.73
N THR A 240 2.19 -16.40 21.67
CA THR A 240 3.15 -16.53 22.78
C THR A 240 3.56 -15.19 23.39
N ARG A 241 2.81 -14.13 23.09
CA ARG A 241 2.90 -12.80 23.71
C ARG A 241 1.67 -12.59 24.59
#